data_AF-A0A015KCM6-F1
#
_entry.id   AF-A0A015KCM6-F1
#
_cell.length_a   1.000
_cell.length_b   1.000
_cell.length_c   1.000
_cell.angle_alpha   90.00
_cell.angle_beta   90.00
_cell.angle_gamma   90.00
#
_symmetry.space_group_name_H-M   'P 1'
#
loop_
_entity.id
_entity.type
_entity.pdbx_description
1 polymer ?
#
loop_
_entity_poly.entity_id
_entity_poly.type
_entity_poly.pdbx_seq_one_letter_code
_entity_poly.pdbx_strand_id
1 'polypeptide(L)'
;MNIGLNKLAVAEEVISSAGNILVAAGFEPDEIAQLFQQAAQQLVSGDAISSNEKLPDIEESDDDSIDIDDIMSEFGETDSVKALAKLKRRADALDRPHDNPDALEKCYSLAEKMLPLIGESQNWLRIKAHNNNIEIVDDHNEWTSSASDEELDREHEIIFICEFDWSYPLSLDFIDTVVSELVEKGEENKFFNIVNEIESRRISLPSSPLETIEEGKSIIALKSVFWDHVLSQSVEVQETQFLDSFVKATGFPRPSYFLIGWLQQMEEGGLVERYKASNRWRLRVI
;
A
#
# COMPACT_ATOMS: atom_id res chain seq x y z
N MET A 1 33.74 -28.82 29.64
CA MET A 1 33.12 -29.98 28.95
C MET A 1 32.50 -29.41 27.68
N ASN A 2 33.21 -29.48 26.55
CA ASN A 2 32.76 -28.86 25.31
C ASN A 2 31.83 -29.85 24.62
N ILE A 3 30.52 -29.62 24.70
CA ILE A 3 29.53 -30.36 23.91
C ILE A 3 29.71 -29.85 22.49
N GLY A 4 30.53 -30.54 21.71
CA GLY A 4 30.70 -30.23 20.29
C GLY A 4 29.37 -30.50 19.60
N LEU A 5 28.66 -29.43 19.23
CA LEU A 5 27.49 -29.49 18.35
C LEU A 5 27.86 -30.37 17.15
N ASN A 6 27.11 -31.45 16.94
CA ASN A 6 27.29 -32.31 15.79
C ASN A 6 26.77 -31.55 14.57
N LYS A 7 27.68 -30.78 13.95
CA LYS A 7 27.38 -29.88 12.83
C LYS A 7 26.68 -30.59 11.67
N LEU A 8 26.91 -31.90 11.54
CA LEU A 8 26.30 -32.72 10.50
C LEU A 8 24.80 -32.94 10.76
N ALA A 9 24.41 -33.21 12.00
CA ALA A 9 23.00 -33.35 12.39
C ALA A 9 22.23 -32.03 12.23
N VAL A 10 22.86 -30.89 12.57
CA VAL A 10 22.24 -29.56 12.37
C VAL A 10 22.07 -29.25 10.89
N ALA A 11 23.06 -29.60 10.05
CA ALA A 11 22.96 -29.39 8.60
C ALA A 11 21.85 -30.25 7.98
N GLU A 12 21.74 -31.53 8.38
CA GLU A 12 20.67 -32.43 7.92
C GLU A 12 19.28 -31.90 8.28
N GLU A 13 19.11 -31.39 9.51
CA GLU A 13 17.84 -30.81 9.96
C GLU A 13 17.47 -29.53 9.19
N VAL A 14 18.44 -28.66 8.92
CA VAL A 14 18.21 -27.44 8.13
C VAL A 14 17.87 -27.77 6.67
N ILE A 15 18.59 -28.71 6.05
CA ILE A 15 18.32 -29.13 4.67
C ILE A 15 16.94 -29.79 4.57
N SER A 16 16.60 -30.67 5.52
CA SER A 16 15.28 -31.31 5.55
C SER A 16 14.15 -30.30 5.77
N SER A 17 14.35 -29.30 6.64
CA SER A 17 13.37 -28.24 6.87
C SER A 17 13.17 -27.38 5.62
N ALA A 18 14.25 -27.01 4.93
CA ALA A 18 14.18 -26.24 3.70
C ALA A 18 13.49 -27.03 2.58
N GLY A 19 13.81 -28.32 2.43
CA GLY A 19 13.13 -29.20 1.48
C GLY A 19 11.61 -29.28 1.73
N ASN A 20 11.19 -29.43 2.98
CA ASN A 20 9.75 -29.48 3.31
C ASN A 20 9.01 -28.17 3.01
N ILE A 21 9.67 -27.01 3.19
CA ILE A 21 9.09 -25.70 2.83
C ILE A 21 8.92 -25.59 1.32
N LEU A 22 9.90 -26.05 0.54
CA LEU A 22 9.84 -26.01 -0.93
C LEU A 22 8.76 -26.95 -1.47
N VAL A 23 8.60 -28.15 -0.89
CA VAL A 23 7.47 -29.03 -1.24
C VAL A 23 6.13 -28.36 -0.91
N ALA A 24 6.02 -27.67 0.22
CA ALA A 24 4.81 -26.93 0.58
C ALA A 24 4.53 -25.74 -0.36
N ALA A 25 5.56 -25.22 -1.02
CA ALA A 25 5.46 -24.20 -2.06
C ALA A 25 5.22 -24.77 -3.47
N GLY A 26 5.06 -26.10 -3.60
CA GLY A 26 4.68 -26.76 -4.85
C GLY A 26 5.84 -27.31 -5.70
N PHE A 27 7.08 -27.27 -5.21
CA PHE A 27 8.23 -27.81 -5.95
C PHE A 27 8.28 -29.35 -5.89
N GLU A 28 8.62 -29.98 -7.00
CA GLU A 28 8.78 -31.43 -7.07
C GLU A 28 10.13 -31.87 -6.46
N PRO A 29 10.23 -33.09 -5.88
CA PRO A 29 11.43 -33.53 -5.17
C PRO A 29 12.72 -33.52 -5.99
N ASP A 30 12.64 -33.72 -7.30
CA ASP A 30 13.77 -33.67 -8.22
C ASP A 30 14.22 -32.23 -8.55
N GLU A 31 13.30 -31.26 -8.61
CA GLU A 31 13.61 -29.83 -8.71
C GLU A 31 14.34 -29.33 -7.46
N ILE A 32 13.84 -29.75 -6.28
CA ILE A 32 14.47 -29.45 -4.99
C ILE A 32 15.89 -30.05 -4.92
N ALA A 33 16.07 -31.28 -5.39
CA ALA A 33 17.38 -31.92 -5.43
C ALA A 33 18.36 -31.17 -6.35
N GLN A 34 17.90 -30.71 -7.52
CA GLN A 34 18.71 -29.91 -8.44
C GLN A 34 19.09 -28.56 -7.83
N LEU A 35 18.16 -27.87 -7.16
CA LEU A 35 18.42 -26.60 -6.47
C LEU A 35 19.48 -26.74 -5.37
N PHE A 36 19.38 -27.76 -4.52
CA PHE A 36 20.40 -28.01 -3.50
C PHE A 36 21.75 -28.37 -4.09
N GLN A 37 21.77 -29.10 -5.21
CA GLN A 37 23.02 -29.43 -5.90
C GLN A 37 23.68 -28.20 -6.53
N GLN A 38 22.89 -27.29 -7.12
CA GLN A 38 23.38 -26.02 -7.66
C GLN A 38 23.90 -25.10 -6.54
N ALA A 39 23.16 -24.97 -5.43
CA ALA A 39 23.60 -24.20 -4.26
C ALA A 39 24.90 -24.77 -3.65
N ALA A 40 25.02 -26.10 -3.57
CA ALA A 40 26.24 -26.75 -3.10
C ALA A 40 27.43 -26.48 -4.04
N GLN A 41 27.21 -26.49 -5.35
CA GLN A 41 28.24 -26.14 -6.32
C GLN A 41 28.67 -24.68 -6.20
N GLN A 42 27.73 -23.74 -6.06
CA GLN A 42 28.02 -22.31 -5.86
C GLN A 42 28.84 -22.04 -4.59
N LEU A 43 28.55 -22.75 -3.50
CA LEU A 43 29.29 -22.63 -2.24
C LEU A 43 30.73 -23.17 -2.34
N VAL A 44 30.98 -24.13 -3.22
CA VAL A 44 32.31 -24.73 -3.42
C VAL A 44 33.13 -23.97 -4.47
N SER A 45 32.50 -23.48 -5.54
CA SER A 45 33.17 -22.74 -6.61
C SER A 45 33.39 -21.26 -6.29
N GLY A 46 32.58 -20.66 -5.41
CA GLY A 46 32.68 -19.25 -5.03
C GLY A 46 32.17 -18.26 -6.08
N ASP A 47 31.67 -18.75 -7.21
CA ASP A 47 31.03 -17.97 -8.27
C ASP A 47 29.52 -18.27 -8.29
N ALA A 48 28.71 -17.21 -8.27
CA ALA A 48 27.28 -17.31 -8.53
C ALA A 48 27.09 -17.61 -10.03
N ILE A 49 26.89 -18.88 -10.36
CA ILE A 49 26.53 -19.29 -11.73
C ILE A 49 25.10 -18.80 -11.96
N SER A 50 24.96 -17.74 -12.76
CA SER A 50 23.73 -17.39 -13.47
C SER A 50 23.35 -18.62 -14.30
N SER A 51 22.23 -19.24 -13.96
CA SER A 51 21.69 -20.41 -14.63
C SER A 51 21.21 -20.04 -16.03
N ASN A 52 22.16 -19.99 -16.97
CA ASN A 52 21.91 -19.96 -18.40
C ASN A 52 22.77 -21.06 -19.06
N GLU A 53 22.41 -22.32 -18.84
CA GLU A 53 22.90 -23.45 -19.63
C GLU A 53 21.73 -24.23 -20.25
N LYS A 54 21.47 -23.84 -21.50
CA LYS A 54 20.79 -24.54 -22.61
C LYS A 54 20.39 -26.01 -22.39
N LEU A 55 19.07 -26.24 -22.42
CA LEU A 55 18.47 -27.48 -22.94
C LEU A 55 18.61 -27.52 -24.49
N PRO A 56 18.65 -28.71 -25.12
CA PRO A 56 18.94 -28.87 -26.54
C PRO A 56 17.79 -28.38 -27.41
N ASP A 57 18.17 -27.80 -28.56
CA ASP A 57 17.32 -27.16 -29.58
C ASP A 57 16.02 -27.91 -29.87
N ILE A 58 14.89 -27.26 -29.57
CA ILE A 58 13.65 -27.42 -30.35
C ILE A 58 13.61 -26.19 -31.27
N GLU A 59 13.92 -26.44 -32.54
CA GLU A 59 13.72 -25.47 -33.62
C GLU A 59 12.23 -25.18 -33.76
N GLU A 60 11.76 -24.08 -33.18
CA GLU A 60 10.69 -23.26 -33.74
C GLU A 60 11.09 -21.79 -33.53
N SER A 61 11.73 -21.24 -34.56
CA SER A 61 11.90 -19.80 -34.70
C SER A 61 10.53 -19.20 -35.00
N ASP A 62 10.01 -18.37 -34.09
CA ASP A 62 9.32 -17.11 -34.39
C ASP A 62 8.92 -16.44 -33.06
N ASP A 63 9.58 -15.30 -32.80
CA ASP A 63 9.10 -14.08 -32.11
C ASP A 63 10.10 -13.56 -31.06
N ASP A 64 10.51 -12.30 -31.21
CA ASP A 64 11.38 -11.59 -30.28
C ASP A 64 10.55 -11.17 -29.05
N SER A 65 9.96 -12.13 -28.32
CA SER A 65 9.22 -11.86 -27.08
C SER A 65 10.21 -11.70 -25.93
N ILE A 66 10.41 -10.47 -25.47
CA ILE A 66 11.05 -10.21 -24.17
C ILE A 66 10.16 -10.84 -23.09
N ASP A 67 10.76 -11.70 -22.26
CA ASP A 67 10.09 -12.37 -21.14
C ASP A 67 9.72 -11.33 -20.06
N ILE A 68 8.65 -11.55 -19.30
CA ILE A 68 8.25 -10.71 -18.17
C ILE A 68 9.41 -10.59 -17.17
N ASP A 69 10.22 -11.65 -17.05
CA ASP A 69 11.44 -11.70 -16.23
C ASP A 69 12.48 -10.63 -16.61
N ASP A 70 12.64 -10.33 -17.91
CA ASP A 70 13.55 -9.29 -18.38
C ASP A 70 13.03 -7.89 -18.03
N ILE A 71 11.71 -7.67 -18.12
CA ILE A 71 11.07 -6.43 -17.68
C ILE A 71 11.25 -6.24 -16.17
N MET A 72 11.11 -7.31 -15.38
CA MET A 72 11.32 -7.26 -13.93
C MET A 72 12.76 -6.88 -13.57
N SER A 73 13.75 -7.44 -14.27
CA SER A 73 15.16 -7.12 -14.05
C SER A 73 15.46 -5.64 -14.33
N GLU A 74 15.01 -5.13 -15.48
CA GLU A 74 15.19 -3.72 -15.84
C GLU A 74 14.45 -2.77 -14.89
N PHE A 75 13.27 -3.18 -14.42
CA PHE A 75 12.46 -2.39 -13.50
C PHE A 75 13.21 -2.08 -12.19
N GLY A 76 13.88 -3.08 -11.62
CA GLY A 76 14.69 -2.94 -10.39
C GLY A 76 15.87 -1.97 -10.54
N GLU A 77 16.34 -1.76 -11.77
CA GLU A 77 17.48 -0.88 -12.08
C GLU A 77 17.08 0.58 -12.29
N THR A 78 15.79 0.91 -12.33
CA THR A 78 15.31 2.28 -12.54
C THR A 78 15.67 3.21 -11.38
N ASP A 79 15.96 4.48 -11.69
CA ASP A 79 16.34 5.49 -10.70
C ASP A 79 15.23 5.75 -9.67
N SER A 80 13.97 5.69 -10.10
CA SER A 80 12.79 5.87 -9.24
C SER A 80 12.68 4.75 -8.20
N VAL A 81 12.86 3.49 -8.61
CA VAL A 81 12.85 2.32 -7.70
C VAL A 81 14.02 2.38 -6.72
N LYS A 82 15.22 2.72 -7.19
CA LYS A 82 16.40 2.92 -6.33
C LYS A 82 16.21 4.08 -5.33
N ALA A 83 15.52 5.15 -5.73
CA ALA A 83 15.20 6.26 -4.85
C ALA A 83 14.16 5.87 -3.79
N LEU A 84 13.11 5.15 -4.18
CA LEU A 84 12.09 4.60 -3.28
C LEU A 84 12.72 3.65 -2.25
N ALA A 85 13.71 2.86 -2.66
CA ALA A 85 14.48 2.00 -1.76
C ALA A 85 15.15 2.76 -0.61
N LYS A 86 15.67 3.95 -0.89
CA LYS A 86 16.30 4.82 0.11
C LYS A 86 15.25 5.46 1.01
N LEU A 87 14.07 5.78 0.48
CA LEU A 87 12.97 6.34 1.26
C LEU A 87 12.38 5.31 2.23
N LYS A 88 12.36 4.00 1.90
CA LYS A 88 11.87 2.96 2.84
C LYS A 88 12.64 2.95 4.13
N ARG A 89 13.96 2.91 4.02
CA ARG A 89 14.81 2.90 5.21
C ARG A 89 14.56 4.10 6.13
N ARG A 90 14.05 5.21 5.58
CA ARG A 90 13.60 6.36 6.37
C ARG A 90 12.21 6.15 6.94
N ALA A 91 11.27 5.60 6.17
CA ALA A 91 9.93 5.25 6.65
C ALA A 91 9.97 4.24 7.81
N ASP A 92 10.73 3.14 7.64
CA ASP A 92 10.92 2.10 8.65
C ASP A 92 11.53 2.62 9.95
N ALA A 93 12.26 3.74 9.88
CA ALA A 93 12.89 4.40 11.02
C ALA A 93 12.02 5.49 11.66
N LEU A 94 10.85 5.79 11.10
CA LEU A 94 9.89 6.72 11.70
C LEU A 94 9.01 5.98 12.70
N ASP A 95 8.77 6.61 13.84
CA ASP A 95 7.72 6.18 14.77
C ASP A 95 6.36 6.26 14.07
N ARG A 96 5.41 5.41 14.48
CA ARG A 96 4.07 5.39 13.86
C ARG A 96 3.41 6.77 14.02
N PRO A 97 2.78 7.31 12.96
CA PRO A 97 2.19 8.66 12.97
C PRO A 97 1.12 8.85 14.05
N HIS A 98 0.51 7.76 14.51
CA HIS A 98 -0.50 7.74 15.57
C HIS A 98 -0.02 8.33 16.91
N ASP A 99 1.26 8.13 17.25
CA ASP A 99 1.76 8.38 18.61
C ASP A 99 2.35 9.80 18.80
N ASN A 100 2.57 10.56 17.72
CA ASN A 100 3.23 11.88 17.80
C ASN A 100 2.91 12.79 16.60
N PRO A 101 2.41 14.02 16.79
CA PRO A 101 2.21 15.00 15.71
C PRO A 101 3.46 15.29 14.86
N ASP A 102 4.64 15.30 15.48
CA ASP A 102 5.92 15.48 14.76
C ASP A 102 6.28 14.27 13.89
N ALA A 103 5.71 13.08 14.18
CA ALA A 103 5.85 11.90 13.35
C ALA A 103 4.95 12.00 12.11
N LEU A 104 3.70 12.46 12.26
CA LEU A 104 2.78 12.65 11.13
C LEU A 104 3.34 13.63 10.09
N GLU A 105 3.92 14.76 10.51
CA GLU A 105 4.53 15.72 9.58
C GLU A 105 5.69 15.10 8.78
N LYS A 106 6.53 14.29 9.44
CA LYS A 106 7.64 13.59 8.77
C LYS A 106 7.12 12.51 7.83
N CYS A 107 6.07 11.79 8.22
CA CYS A 107 5.44 10.77 7.38
C CYS A 107 4.79 11.41 6.15
N TYR A 108 4.09 12.53 6.31
CA TYR A 108 3.54 13.32 5.21
C TYR A 108 4.63 13.79 4.24
N SER A 109 5.71 14.42 4.74
CA SER A 109 6.82 14.86 3.88
C SER A 109 7.53 13.69 3.17
N LEU A 110 7.44 12.48 3.72
CA LEU A 110 7.95 11.28 3.07
C LEU A 110 7.00 10.81 1.97
N ALA A 111 5.69 10.75 2.23
CA ALA A 111 4.67 10.44 1.25
C ALA A 111 4.73 11.38 0.03
N GLU A 112 4.88 12.70 0.25
CA GLU A 112 5.07 13.69 -0.83
C GLU A 112 6.27 13.39 -1.73
N LYS A 113 7.35 12.82 -1.18
CA LYS A 113 8.55 12.45 -1.96
C LYS A 113 8.38 11.11 -2.66
N MET A 114 7.53 10.23 -2.14
CA MET A 114 7.31 8.90 -2.67
C MET A 114 6.34 8.89 -3.85
N LEU A 115 5.22 9.62 -3.75
CA LEU A 115 4.18 9.60 -4.78
C LEU A 115 4.71 9.93 -6.19
N PRO A 116 5.59 10.94 -6.39
CA PRO A 116 6.20 11.18 -7.70
C PRO A 116 6.97 9.97 -8.23
N LEU A 117 7.75 9.30 -7.38
CA LEU A 117 8.58 8.16 -7.76
C LEU A 117 7.73 6.91 -8.04
N ILE A 118 6.64 6.72 -7.30
CA ILE A 118 5.65 5.66 -7.56
C ILE A 118 5.02 5.87 -8.95
N GLY A 119 4.54 7.08 -9.22
CA GLY A 119 3.97 7.43 -10.53
C GLY A 119 4.96 7.25 -11.68
N GLU A 120 6.21 7.68 -11.50
CA GLU A 120 7.29 7.47 -12.48
C GLU A 120 7.54 5.97 -12.74
N SER A 121 7.56 5.16 -11.68
CA SER A 121 7.83 3.72 -11.77
C SER A 121 6.69 2.98 -12.48
N GLN A 122 5.43 3.25 -12.11
CA GLN A 122 4.28 2.65 -12.80
C GLN A 122 4.17 3.12 -14.25
N ASN A 123 4.49 4.39 -14.55
CA ASN A 123 4.50 4.89 -15.92
C ASN A 123 5.61 4.24 -16.77
N TRP A 124 6.80 4.04 -16.19
CA TRP A 124 7.86 3.27 -16.85
C TRP A 124 7.38 1.86 -17.20
N LEU A 125 6.71 1.18 -16.27
CA LEU A 125 6.21 -0.18 -16.47
C LEU A 125 5.18 -0.23 -17.61
N ARG A 126 4.23 0.72 -17.64
CA ARG A 126 3.27 0.86 -18.75
C ARG A 126 3.95 1.05 -20.10
N ILE A 127 4.95 1.92 -20.17
CA ILE A 127 5.69 2.16 -21.42
C ILE A 127 6.47 0.92 -21.85
N LYS A 128 7.14 0.26 -20.90
CA LYS A 128 7.95 -0.94 -21.17
C LYS A 128 7.06 -2.10 -21.60
N ALA A 129 5.96 -2.36 -20.90
CA ALA A 129 4.99 -3.40 -21.28
C ALA A 129 4.40 -3.13 -22.67
N HIS A 130 3.97 -1.89 -22.92
CA HIS A 130 3.44 -1.49 -24.23
C HIS A 130 4.44 -1.72 -25.37
N ASN A 131 5.71 -1.36 -25.19
CA ASN A 131 6.75 -1.56 -26.20
C ASN A 131 7.05 -3.04 -26.48
N ASN A 132 6.69 -3.94 -25.56
CA ASN A 132 6.88 -5.38 -25.68
C ASN A 132 5.56 -6.12 -25.93
N ASN A 133 4.47 -5.42 -26.26
CA ASN A 133 3.13 -5.98 -26.45
C ASN A 133 2.59 -6.81 -25.26
N ILE A 134 3.04 -6.49 -24.05
CA ILE A 134 2.53 -7.12 -22.82
C ILE A 134 1.32 -6.33 -22.32
N GLU A 135 0.26 -7.07 -22.00
CA GLU A 135 -0.95 -6.51 -21.44
C GLU A 135 -0.69 -6.01 -20.02
N ILE A 136 -1.22 -4.83 -19.71
CA ILE A 136 -1.08 -4.23 -18.39
C ILE A 136 -2.44 -3.81 -17.87
N VAL A 137 -2.76 -4.25 -16.67
CA VAL A 137 -4.06 -4.09 -16.02
C VAL A 137 -3.83 -3.42 -14.67
N ASP A 138 -4.67 -2.48 -14.28
CA ASP A 138 -4.52 -1.81 -12.99
C ASP A 138 -4.93 -2.73 -11.82
N ASP A 139 -6.15 -3.28 -11.84
CA ASP A 139 -6.70 -4.14 -10.78
C ASP A 139 -6.97 -5.56 -11.28
N HIS A 140 -6.32 -6.54 -10.65
CA HIS A 140 -6.49 -7.95 -10.99
C HIS A 140 -7.90 -8.46 -10.66
N ASN A 141 -8.50 -8.07 -9.52
CA ASN A 141 -9.82 -8.54 -9.15
C ASN A 141 -10.89 -8.05 -10.13
N GLU A 142 -10.78 -6.79 -10.58
CA GLU A 142 -11.67 -6.24 -11.59
C GLU A 142 -11.55 -7.02 -12.91
N TRP A 143 -10.33 -7.29 -13.36
CA TRP A 143 -10.07 -8.04 -14.58
C TRP A 143 -10.60 -9.47 -14.49
N THR A 144 -10.26 -10.21 -13.44
CA THR A 144 -10.69 -11.60 -13.22
C THR A 144 -12.21 -11.73 -13.15
N SER A 145 -12.91 -10.70 -12.68
CA SER A 145 -14.39 -10.69 -12.64
C SER A 145 -15.04 -10.58 -14.03
N SER A 146 -14.30 -10.11 -15.03
CA SER A 146 -14.79 -9.84 -16.39
C SER A 146 -14.09 -10.67 -17.48
N ALA A 147 -12.98 -11.33 -17.14
CA ALA A 147 -12.21 -12.19 -18.02
C ALA A 147 -12.99 -13.45 -18.43
N SER A 148 -12.81 -13.84 -19.69
CA SER A 148 -13.24 -15.13 -20.21
C SER A 148 -12.30 -16.27 -19.78
N ASP A 149 -12.75 -17.51 -19.90
CA ASP A 149 -11.92 -18.68 -19.58
C ASP A 149 -10.59 -18.68 -20.38
N GLU A 150 -10.63 -18.26 -21.65
CA GLU A 150 -9.44 -18.13 -22.51
C GLU A 150 -8.48 -17.03 -22.04
N GLU A 151 -8.99 -15.95 -21.42
CA GLU A 151 -8.17 -14.88 -20.85
C GLU A 151 -7.54 -15.31 -19.53
N LEU A 152 -8.27 -16.04 -18.69
CA LEU A 152 -7.75 -16.59 -17.44
C LEU A 152 -6.58 -17.56 -17.68
N ASP A 153 -6.62 -18.36 -18.75
CA ASP A 153 -5.51 -19.26 -19.11
C ASP A 153 -4.19 -18.51 -19.43
N ARG A 154 -4.25 -17.21 -19.75
CA ARG A 154 -3.11 -16.32 -20.05
C ARG A 154 -2.87 -15.26 -18.97
N GLU A 155 -3.43 -15.43 -17.77
CA GLU A 155 -3.21 -14.52 -16.61
C GLU A 155 -1.71 -14.29 -16.33
N HIS A 156 -0.89 -15.33 -16.49
CA HIS A 156 0.56 -15.29 -16.30
C HIS A 156 1.32 -14.43 -17.33
N GLU A 157 0.67 -14.01 -18.42
CA GLU A 157 1.22 -13.14 -19.47
C GLU A 157 0.88 -11.65 -19.21
N ILE A 158 0.16 -11.34 -18.13
CA ILE A 158 -0.37 -10.02 -17.83
C ILE A 158 0.35 -9.41 -16.63
N ILE A 159 0.63 -8.11 -16.73
CA ILE A 159 1.18 -7.33 -15.63
C ILE A 159 0.03 -6.63 -14.89
N PHE A 160 -0.25 -7.04 -13.65
CA PHE A 160 -1.24 -6.38 -12.79
C PHE A 160 -0.58 -5.31 -11.91
N ILE A 161 -0.76 -4.02 -12.20
CA ILE A 161 -0.04 -2.92 -11.52
C ILE A 161 -0.27 -2.90 -10.00
N CYS A 162 -1.48 -3.20 -9.54
CA CYS A 162 -1.82 -3.21 -8.11
C CYS A 162 -1.34 -4.46 -7.37
N GLU A 163 -0.98 -5.53 -8.08
CA GLU A 163 -0.54 -6.82 -7.49
C GLU A 163 0.89 -7.22 -7.85
N PHE A 164 1.49 -6.57 -8.85
CA PHE A 164 2.84 -6.86 -9.31
C PHE A 164 3.76 -6.88 -8.11
N ASP A 165 4.55 -7.94 -7.92
CA ASP A 165 5.34 -8.14 -6.70
C ASP A 165 6.46 -7.12 -6.66
N TRP A 166 6.11 -5.94 -6.19
CA TRP A 166 7.03 -4.90 -5.92
C TRP A 166 7.87 -5.39 -4.75
N SER A 167 9.14 -5.69 -5.01
CA SER A 167 10.20 -5.32 -4.08
C SER A 167 10.30 -3.79 -3.99
N TYR A 168 9.16 -3.07 -3.90
CA TYR A 168 9.06 -1.74 -3.36
C TYR A 168 9.53 -1.87 -1.93
N PRO A 169 10.55 -1.11 -1.56
CA PRO A 169 10.92 -1.14 -0.18
C PRO A 169 9.74 -0.56 0.65
N LEU A 170 8.92 0.35 0.15
CA LEU A 170 7.74 0.87 0.86
C LEU A 170 6.41 0.34 0.30
N SER A 171 5.62 -0.36 1.11
CA SER A 171 4.26 -0.74 0.73
C SER A 171 3.36 0.49 0.62
N LEU A 172 2.39 0.44 -0.30
CA LEU A 172 1.34 1.46 -0.41
C LEU A 172 0.53 1.59 0.89
N ASP A 173 0.62 0.61 1.80
CA ASP A 173 0.10 0.68 3.17
C ASP A 173 0.69 1.86 3.97
N PHE A 174 1.89 2.34 3.64
CA PHE A 174 2.43 3.56 4.25
C PHE A 174 1.61 4.78 3.84
N ILE A 175 1.22 4.86 2.56
CA ILE A 175 0.35 5.94 2.07
C ILE A 175 -1.03 5.81 2.73
N ASP A 176 -1.57 4.60 2.80
CA ASP A 176 -2.83 4.29 3.50
C ASP A 176 -2.83 4.80 4.95
N THR A 177 -1.78 4.45 5.70
CA THR A 177 -1.58 4.89 7.09
C THR A 177 -1.51 6.41 7.21
N VAL A 178 -0.76 7.08 6.32
CA VAL A 178 -0.65 8.55 6.33
C VAL A 178 -1.99 9.21 6.01
N VAL A 179 -2.71 8.71 5.01
CA VAL A 179 -4.01 9.23 4.61
C VAL A 179 -5.01 9.10 5.75
N SER A 180 -5.10 7.92 6.37
CA SER A 180 -5.99 7.67 7.52
C SER A 180 -5.72 8.67 8.66
N GLU A 181 -4.45 8.83 9.05
CA GLU A 181 -4.07 9.76 10.12
C GLU A 181 -4.34 11.22 9.76
N LEU A 182 -4.13 11.65 8.51
CA LEU A 182 -4.46 13.01 8.10
C LEU A 182 -5.97 13.29 8.21
N VAL A 183 -6.80 12.32 7.87
CA VAL A 183 -8.27 12.42 8.01
C VAL A 183 -8.65 12.48 9.50
N GLU A 184 -8.11 11.57 10.32
CA GLU A 184 -8.36 11.55 11.77
C GLU A 184 -7.93 12.84 12.46
N LYS A 185 -6.79 13.41 12.06
CA LYS A 185 -6.29 14.69 12.56
C LYS A 185 -6.92 15.90 11.87
N GLY A 186 -7.82 15.72 10.89
CA GLY A 186 -8.51 16.81 10.22
C GLY A 186 -7.61 17.72 9.38
N GLU A 187 -6.45 17.23 8.93
CA GLU A 187 -5.46 17.91 8.10
C GLU A 187 -5.88 17.92 6.61
N GLU A 188 -7.03 18.53 6.33
CA GLU A 188 -7.72 18.48 5.01
C GLU A 188 -6.83 18.86 3.83
N ASN A 189 -6.05 19.94 3.95
CA ASN A 189 -5.18 20.41 2.87
C ASN A 189 -4.12 19.37 2.50
N LYS A 190 -3.51 18.73 3.50
CA LYS A 190 -2.49 17.70 3.30
C LYS A 190 -3.11 16.43 2.73
N PHE A 191 -4.29 16.06 3.21
CA PHE A 191 -5.06 14.94 2.63
C PHE A 191 -5.31 15.17 1.14
N PHE A 192 -5.89 16.31 0.76
CA PHE A 192 -6.18 16.60 -0.65
C PHE A 192 -4.92 16.77 -1.49
N ASN A 193 -3.80 17.23 -0.94
CA ASN A 193 -2.53 17.23 -1.65
C ASN A 193 -2.09 15.82 -2.05
N ILE A 194 -2.18 14.84 -1.14
CA ILE A 194 -1.88 13.43 -1.45
C ILE A 194 -2.82 12.91 -2.55
N VAL A 195 -4.12 13.12 -2.40
CA VAL A 195 -5.13 12.67 -3.39
C VAL A 195 -4.85 13.29 -4.76
N ASN A 196 -4.56 14.59 -4.82
CA ASN A 196 -4.25 15.28 -6.06
C ASN A 196 -2.96 14.76 -6.72
N GLU A 197 -1.92 14.43 -5.94
CA GLU A 197 -0.69 13.83 -6.47
C GLU A 197 -0.95 12.42 -7.05
N ILE A 198 -1.79 11.62 -6.38
CA ILE A 198 -2.21 10.30 -6.88
C ILE A 198 -2.98 10.43 -8.20
N GLU A 199 -4.00 11.29 -8.24
CA GLU A 199 -4.86 11.48 -9.41
C GLU A 199 -4.09 12.10 -10.59
N SER A 200 -3.30 13.14 -10.34
CA SER A 200 -2.55 13.85 -11.39
C SER A 200 -1.48 12.98 -12.07
N ARG A 201 -0.93 12.02 -11.33
CA ARG A 201 0.09 11.10 -11.83
C ARG A 201 -0.49 9.76 -12.29
N ARG A 202 -1.80 9.57 -12.16
CA ARG A 202 -2.49 8.30 -12.50
C ARG A 202 -1.85 7.11 -11.77
N ILE A 203 -1.62 7.28 -10.47
CA ILE A 203 -1.10 6.20 -9.63
C ILE A 203 -2.24 5.21 -9.38
N SER A 204 -2.03 3.96 -9.77
CA SER A 204 -2.94 2.87 -9.44
C SER A 204 -2.67 2.40 -8.03
N LEU A 205 -3.75 2.20 -7.27
CA LEU A 205 -3.71 1.81 -5.87
C LEU A 205 -4.46 0.49 -5.68
N PRO A 206 -3.99 -0.39 -4.79
CA PRO A 206 -4.77 -1.51 -4.29
C PRO A 206 -6.07 -1.03 -3.63
N SER A 207 -7.01 -1.94 -3.42
CA SER A 207 -8.34 -1.63 -2.90
C SER A 207 -8.31 -0.95 -1.54
N SER A 208 -7.43 -1.36 -0.62
CA SER A 208 -7.36 -0.79 0.74
C SER A 208 -7.04 0.71 0.76
N PRO A 209 -5.91 1.21 0.21
CA PRO A 209 -5.65 2.64 0.14
C PRO A 209 -6.73 3.44 -0.62
N LEU A 210 -7.35 2.83 -1.64
CA LEU A 210 -8.43 3.46 -2.41
C LEU A 210 -9.68 3.67 -1.56
N GLU A 211 -10.09 2.63 -0.82
CA GLU A 211 -11.20 2.69 0.14
C GLU A 211 -10.95 3.76 1.20
N THR A 212 -9.76 3.80 1.80
CA THR A 212 -9.39 4.83 2.78
C THR A 212 -9.48 6.25 2.23
N ILE A 213 -9.08 6.47 0.96
CA ILE A 213 -9.23 7.79 0.31
C ILE A 213 -10.71 8.14 0.13
N GLU A 214 -11.54 7.23 -0.33
CA GLU A 214 -12.97 7.48 -0.54
C GLU A 214 -13.74 7.69 0.77
N GLU A 215 -13.40 6.93 1.81
CA GLU A 215 -13.85 7.16 3.18
C GLU A 215 -13.40 8.53 3.70
N GLY A 216 -12.12 8.88 3.50
CA GLY A 216 -11.56 10.17 3.86
C GLY A 216 -12.25 11.36 3.19
N LYS A 217 -12.51 11.27 1.87
CA LYS A 217 -13.28 12.27 1.11
C LYS A 217 -14.68 12.42 1.70
N SER A 218 -15.35 11.31 2.00
CA SER A 218 -16.69 11.28 2.60
C SER A 218 -16.70 11.93 3.99
N ILE A 219 -15.71 11.62 4.82
CA ILE A 219 -15.54 12.18 6.16
C ILE A 219 -15.32 13.70 6.10
N ILE A 220 -14.45 14.19 5.22
CA ILE A 220 -14.19 15.63 5.08
C ILE A 220 -15.41 16.37 4.51
N ALA A 221 -16.11 15.79 3.53
CA ALA A 221 -17.36 16.36 3.03
C ALA A 221 -18.42 16.45 4.14
N LEU A 222 -18.52 15.42 4.97
CA LEU A 222 -19.42 15.40 6.12
C LEU A 222 -19.09 16.50 7.14
N LYS A 223 -17.80 16.81 7.35
CA LYS A 223 -17.39 17.94 8.20
C LYS A 223 -17.94 19.27 7.69
N SER A 224 -17.92 19.52 6.38
CA SER A 224 -18.51 20.72 5.80
C SER A 224 -20.03 20.77 6.04
N VAL A 225 -20.73 19.65 5.78
CA VAL A 225 -22.19 19.56 5.99
C VAL A 225 -22.56 19.73 7.46
N PHE A 226 -21.78 19.14 8.36
CA PHE A 226 -21.94 19.29 9.80
C PHE A 226 -21.75 20.74 10.23
N TRP A 227 -20.71 21.41 9.71
CA TRP A 227 -20.44 22.80 10.01
C TRP A 227 -21.59 23.71 9.59
N ASP A 228 -22.10 23.53 8.38
CA ASP A 228 -23.28 24.25 7.91
C ASP A 228 -24.51 23.95 8.78
N HIS A 229 -24.68 22.70 9.22
CA HIS A 229 -25.76 22.31 10.11
C HIS A 229 -25.64 23.00 11.48
N VAL A 230 -24.45 23.04 12.09
CA VAL A 230 -24.18 23.77 13.35
C VAL A 230 -24.47 25.26 13.19
N LEU A 231 -23.96 25.88 12.13
CA LEU A 231 -24.15 27.32 11.87
C LEU A 231 -25.62 27.69 11.62
N SER A 232 -26.41 26.77 11.09
CA SER A 232 -27.85 26.96 10.86
C SER A 232 -28.68 26.93 12.16
N GLN A 233 -28.14 26.37 13.26
CA GLN A 233 -28.87 26.31 14.53
C GLN A 233 -28.92 27.69 15.18
N SER A 234 -30.14 28.13 15.48
CA SER A 234 -30.42 29.46 16.07
C SER A 234 -30.83 29.41 17.55
N VAL A 235 -30.90 28.20 18.13
CA VAL A 235 -31.43 27.93 19.46
C VAL A 235 -30.54 26.94 20.22
N GLU A 236 -30.65 26.95 21.55
CA GLU A 236 -29.98 25.99 22.43
C GLU A 236 -30.55 24.58 22.20
N VAL A 237 -29.70 23.63 21.78
CA VAL A 237 -30.08 22.23 21.50
C VAL A 237 -29.24 21.30 22.37
N GLN A 238 -29.86 20.26 22.92
CA GLN A 238 -29.14 19.21 23.65
C GLN A 238 -28.25 18.40 22.69
N GLU A 239 -27.06 17.99 23.14
CA GLU A 239 -26.09 17.24 22.33
C GLU A 239 -26.72 16.03 21.62
N THR A 240 -27.43 15.20 22.39
CA THR A 240 -28.10 14.00 21.88
C THR A 240 -29.18 14.33 20.85
N GLN A 241 -29.96 15.40 21.06
CA GLN A 241 -30.96 15.85 20.09
C GLN A 241 -30.35 16.44 18.82
N PHE A 242 -29.22 17.14 18.97
CA PHE A 242 -28.46 17.71 17.87
C PHE A 242 -27.83 16.59 17.02
N LEU A 243 -27.19 15.60 17.66
CA LEU A 243 -26.63 14.43 17.00
C LEU A 243 -27.70 13.61 16.28
N ASP A 244 -28.86 13.36 16.93
CA ASP A 244 -29.99 12.67 16.32
C ASP A 244 -30.58 13.44 15.12
N SER A 245 -30.69 14.77 15.24
CA SER A 245 -31.15 15.65 14.16
C SER A 245 -30.19 15.60 12.97
N PHE A 246 -28.88 15.70 13.25
CA PHE A 246 -27.84 15.61 12.23
C PHE A 246 -27.86 14.26 11.51
N VAL A 247 -27.87 13.15 12.25
CA VAL A 247 -27.94 11.79 11.69
C VAL A 247 -29.18 11.60 10.81
N LYS A 248 -30.35 12.08 11.24
CA LYS A 248 -31.58 12.01 10.44
C LYS A 248 -31.52 12.86 9.18
N ALA A 249 -30.88 14.03 9.23
CA ALA A 249 -30.78 14.93 8.10
C ALA A 249 -29.78 14.45 7.05
N THR A 250 -28.70 13.79 7.47
CA THR A 250 -27.59 13.36 6.59
C THR A 250 -27.62 11.87 6.23
N GLY A 251 -28.42 11.05 6.92
CA GLY A 251 -28.49 9.61 6.71
C GLY A 251 -27.26 8.85 7.19
N PHE A 252 -26.39 9.47 8.00
CA PHE A 252 -25.10 8.92 8.36
C PHE A 252 -25.20 7.82 9.44
N PRO A 253 -24.77 6.57 9.16
CA PRO A 253 -24.89 5.48 10.11
C PRO A 253 -23.73 5.54 11.12
N ARG A 254 -24.03 6.02 12.33
CA ARG A 254 -23.19 6.01 13.55
C ARG A 254 -22.09 7.10 13.62
N PRO A 255 -22.40 8.25 14.24
CA PRO A 255 -21.46 9.36 14.39
C PRO A 255 -20.34 9.17 15.42
N SER A 256 -20.41 8.18 16.32
CA SER A 256 -19.84 8.34 17.66
C SER A 256 -18.32 8.52 17.74
N TYR A 257 -17.51 7.75 17.02
CA TYR A 257 -16.05 7.84 17.15
C TYR A 257 -15.48 9.08 16.42
N PHE A 258 -15.97 9.35 15.22
CA PHE A 258 -15.60 10.53 14.43
C PHE A 258 -16.01 11.83 15.13
N LEU A 259 -17.25 11.91 15.64
CA LEU A 259 -17.70 13.12 16.34
C LEU A 259 -16.99 13.35 17.68
N ILE A 260 -16.57 12.32 18.39
CA ILE A 260 -15.81 12.46 19.63
C ILE A 260 -14.38 12.99 19.36
N GLY A 261 -13.66 12.39 18.42
CA GLY A 261 -12.32 12.87 18.04
C GLY A 261 -12.36 14.31 17.50
N TRP A 262 -13.41 14.63 16.74
CA TRP A 262 -13.61 15.96 16.18
C TRP A 262 -14.05 17.01 17.21
N LEU A 263 -14.90 16.64 18.20
CA LEU A 263 -15.24 17.52 19.33
C LEU A 263 -13.99 17.86 20.15
N GLN A 264 -13.07 16.91 20.36
CA GLN A 264 -11.78 17.18 21.02
C GLN A 264 -10.95 18.21 20.25
N GLN A 265 -10.87 18.11 18.92
CA GLN A 265 -10.16 19.12 18.12
C GLN A 265 -10.80 20.51 18.17
N MET A 266 -12.13 20.58 18.18
CA MET A 266 -12.84 21.84 18.37
C MET A 266 -12.53 22.49 19.72
N GLU A 267 -12.35 21.69 20.76
CA GLU A 267 -11.94 22.14 22.09
C GLU A 267 -10.50 22.69 22.08
N GLU A 268 -9.55 21.97 21.45
CA GLU A 268 -8.16 22.40 21.31
C GLU A 268 -8.00 23.71 20.51
N GLY A 269 -8.84 23.93 19.48
CA GLY A 269 -8.85 25.17 18.69
C GLY A 269 -9.44 26.40 19.42
N GLY A 270 -9.90 26.24 20.66
CA GLY A 270 -10.61 27.27 21.43
C GLY A 270 -11.90 27.73 20.74
N LEU A 271 -12.43 26.92 19.81
CA LEU A 271 -13.63 27.24 19.03
C LEU A 271 -14.86 26.99 19.90
N VAL A 272 -14.86 25.89 20.67
CA VAL A 272 -15.86 25.60 21.69
C VAL A 272 -15.90 26.73 22.74
N GLU A 273 -14.75 27.23 23.18
CA GLU A 273 -14.64 28.36 24.12
C GLU A 273 -15.21 29.67 23.52
N ARG A 274 -14.85 30.01 22.27
CA ARG A 274 -15.40 31.18 21.56
C ARG A 274 -16.90 31.09 21.35
N TYR A 275 -17.43 29.89 21.08
CA TYR A 275 -18.86 29.65 20.93
C TYR A 275 -19.61 29.67 22.26
N LYS A 276 -19.06 29.07 23.32
CA LYS A 276 -19.55 29.18 24.71
C LYS A 276 -19.62 30.66 25.14
N ALA A 277 -18.58 31.44 24.84
CA ALA A 277 -18.53 32.88 25.14
C ALA A 277 -19.57 33.71 24.35
N SER A 278 -19.99 33.24 23.17
CA SER A 278 -21.00 33.91 22.34
C SER A 278 -22.45 33.60 22.74
N ASN A 279 -22.69 32.78 23.77
CA ASN A 279 -24.01 32.28 24.19
C ASN A 279 -24.77 31.46 23.11
N ARG A 280 -24.09 31.03 22.03
CA ARG A 280 -24.70 30.24 20.94
C ARG A 280 -24.61 28.72 21.13
N TRP A 281 -23.88 28.27 22.15
CA TRP A 281 -23.64 26.86 22.44
C TRP A 281 -23.70 26.61 23.95
N ARG A 282 -24.60 25.72 24.37
CA ARG A 282 -24.61 25.14 25.73
C ARG A 282 -24.92 23.64 25.61
N LEU A 283 -23.88 22.85 25.32
CA LEU A 283 -23.93 21.41 25.50
C LEU A 283 -24.15 21.14 26.99
N ARG A 284 -25.34 20.64 27.36
CA ARG A 284 -25.52 19.97 28.66
C ARG A 284 -24.91 18.57 28.51
N VAL A 285 -23.65 18.44 28.88
CA VAL A 285 -23.04 17.14 29.15
C VAL A 285 -23.77 16.55 30.37
N ILE A 286 -24.27 15.32 30.25
CA ILE A 286 -24.84 14.56 31.39
C ILE A 286 -23.72 13.75 32.01
#